data_AF-A0A3D3PG22-F1
#
_entry.id   AF-A0A3D3PG22-F1
#
_cell.length_a   1.000
_cell.length_b   1.000
_cell.length_c   1.000
_cell.angle_alpha   90.00
_cell.angle_beta   90.00
_cell.angle_gamma   90.00
#
_symmetry.space_group_name_H-M   'P 1'
#
loop_
_entity.id
_entity.type
_entity.pdbx_description
1 polymer ?
#
loop_
_entity_poly.entity_id
_entity_poly.type
_entity_poly.pdbx_seq_one_letter_code
_entity_poly.pdbx_strand_id
1 'polypeptide(L)'
;PHTYHLADTAEKRAALIALLKAQTSICFDTETTGLDANNAELVGLSFAIKPGEAWYVPVPEDQAKCNEIVQEFKSVLEDEKIRKIGQNLKYDILILKWYCIEVKGELFDTMLAHYLIDPDTRHNMDILSENYLRYSPVSITTLIGAKGKAQGTMRDVEIEQIKDYAAEDADITLQLKEVFEPMLQKAGAAKLAMDIENPLIYVLAEMESEGVRIDQNALKDFSIQLQNDIIGLEKTIYEKAGVRFNIASPKQLGEVLFDKLQLDPKAKKTKTGQYQTGEDV
;
A
#
# COMPACT_ATOMS: atom_id res chain seq x y z
N PRO A 1 28.06 -8.64 -1.50
CA PRO A 1 28.30 -8.21 -0.10
C PRO A 1 27.65 -6.85 0.12
N HIS A 2 26.73 -6.76 1.08
CA HIS A 2 26.06 -5.52 1.47
C HIS A 2 26.66 -4.99 2.78
N THR A 3 26.54 -3.69 3.02
CA THR A 3 26.95 -3.03 4.26
C THR A 3 25.78 -2.22 4.80
N TYR A 4 25.12 -2.76 5.82
CA TYR A 4 23.98 -2.10 6.45
C TYR A 4 24.34 -1.57 7.82
N HIS A 5 24.08 -0.29 8.03
CA HIS A 5 24.50 0.46 9.21
C HIS A 5 23.30 0.76 10.10
N LEU A 6 23.47 0.55 11.41
CA LEU A 6 22.49 0.97 12.41
C LEU A 6 22.83 2.37 12.94
N ALA A 7 21.92 3.33 12.76
CA ALA A 7 22.03 4.71 13.24
C ALA A 7 21.12 4.94 14.46
N ASP A 8 21.40 4.23 15.54
CA ASP A 8 20.65 4.21 16.82
C ASP A 8 21.06 5.30 17.83
N THR A 9 22.20 5.97 17.63
CA THR A 9 22.65 7.08 18.50
C THR A 9 22.58 8.42 17.79
N ALA A 10 22.50 9.52 18.56
CA ALA A 10 22.47 10.87 18.03
C ALA A 10 23.70 11.19 17.15
N GLU A 11 24.88 10.70 17.53
CA GLU A 11 26.11 10.89 16.75
C GLU A 11 26.05 10.18 15.40
N LYS A 12 25.53 8.95 15.37
CA LYS A 12 25.36 8.20 14.12
C LYS A 12 24.32 8.82 13.21
N ARG A 13 23.19 9.29 13.77
CA ARG A 13 22.16 10.01 13.01
C ARG A 13 22.68 11.32 12.46
N ALA A 14 23.42 12.11 13.25
CA ALA A 14 24.04 13.34 12.78
C ALA A 14 25.03 13.09 11.63
N ALA A 15 25.84 12.03 11.72
CA ALA A 15 26.75 11.62 10.65
C ALA A 15 25.99 11.21 9.38
N LEU A 16 24.91 10.43 9.51
CA LEU A 16 24.05 10.06 8.40
C LEU A 16 23.39 11.29 7.76
N ILE A 17 22.82 12.20 8.54
CA ILE A 17 22.19 13.42 8.03
C ILE A 17 23.21 14.25 7.25
N ALA A 18 24.43 14.43 7.76
CA ALA A 18 25.49 15.13 7.04
C ALA A 18 25.83 14.46 5.69
N LEU A 19 25.85 13.13 5.66
CA LEU A 19 26.07 12.35 4.45
C LEU A 19 24.93 12.52 3.45
N LEU A 20 23.67 12.44 3.90
CA LEU A 20 22.48 12.59 3.06
C LEU A 20 22.37 13.99 2.44
N LYS A 21 22.69 15.04 3.22
CA LYS A 21 22.68 16.44 2.74
C LYS A 21 23.72 16.74 1.66
N ALA A 22 24.74 15.90 1.54
CA ALA A 22 25.74 16.03 0.48
C ALA A 22 25.30 15.38 -0.84
N GLN A 23 24.17 14.66 -0.86
CA GLN A 23 23.68 13.97 -2.04
C GLN A 23 22.68 14.83 -2.83
N THR A 24 22.61 14.60 -4.14
CA THR A 24 21.56 15.17 -4.99
C THR A 24 20.33 14.27 -5.09
N SER A 25 20.45 13.00 -4.67
CA SER A 25 19.39 12.01 -4.68
C SER A 25 19.62 11.01 -3.55
N ILE A 26 18.55 10.60 -2.87
CA ILE A 26 18.59 9.57 -1.83
C ILE A 26 17.40 8.61 -2.04
N CYS A 27 17.58 7.34 -1.69
CA CYS A 27 16.46 6.43 -1.46
C CYS A 27 16.10 6.46 0.01
N PHE A 28 14.80 6.43 0.32
CA PHE A 28 14.33 6.29 1.69
C PHE A 28 13.05 5.44 1.74
N ASP A 29 12.81 4.87 2.91
CA ASP A 29 11.64 4.04 3.21
C ASP A 29 11.28 4.15 4.71
N THR A 30 10.04 3.84 5.05
CA THR A 30 9.50 3.90 6.41
C THR A 30 9.00 2.54 6.89
N GLU A 31 9.46 2.14 8.07
CA GLU A 31 8.94 0.96 8.76
C GLU A 31 7.85 1.36 9.74
N THR A 32 6.75 0.61 9.78
CA THR A 32 5.56 1.00 10.56
C THR A 32 4.83 -0.19 11.20
N THR A 33 3.90 0.10 12.10
CA THR A 33 3.11 -0.94 12.80
C THR A 33 1.95 -1.51 11.99
N GLY A 34 1.66 -0.98 10.80
CA GLY A 34 0.48 -1.38 10.03
C GLY A 34 0.57 -1.01 8.55
N LEU A 35 -0.53 -1.21 7.82
CA LEU A 35 -0.62 -0.88 6.38
C LEU A 35 -1.48 0.35 6.10
N ASP A 36 -2.20 0.85 7.11
CA ASP A 36 -3.00 2.06 7.01
C ASP A 36 -2.23 3.21 7.66
N ALA A 37 -1.67 4.08 6.84
CA ALA A 37 -0.82 5.17 7.31
C ALA A 37 -1.54 6.17 8.23
N ASN A 38 -2.87 6.21 8.25
CA ASN A 38 -3.63 7.06 9.16
C ASN A 38 -3.72 6.48 10.58
N ASN A 39 -3.47 5.18 10.73
CA ASN A 39 -3.60 4.43 11.99
C ASN A 39 -2.29 3.76 12.42
N ALA A 40 -1.28 3.70 11.53
CA ALA A 40 0.01 3.11 11.80
C ALA A 40 0.93 4.11 12.52
N GLU A 41 1.85 3.56 13.31
CA GLU A 41 2.92 4.31 13.97
C GLU A 41 4.25 4.00 13.31
N LEU A 42 5.14 4.99 13.26
CA LEU A 42 6.49 4.84 12.72
C LEU A 42 7.36 4.01 13.68
N VAL A 43 8.10 3.07 13.11
CA VAL A 43 9.06 2.15 13.75
C VAL A 43 10.50 2.49 13.38
N GLY A 44 10.74 2.95 12.16
CA GLY A 44 12.05 3.38 11.73
C GLY A 44 12.06 4.01 10.35
N LEU A 45 13.20 4.57 9.99
CA LEU A 45 13.50 5.11 8.67
C LEU A 45 14.68 4.35 8.11
N SER A 46 14.68 4.05 6.82
CA SER A 46 15.86 3.54 6.13
C SER A 46 16.26 4.45 4.99
N PHE A 47 17.55 4.43 4.65
CA PHE A 47 18.12 5.27 3.60
C PHE A 47 19.19 4.51 2.82
N ALA A 48 19.26 4.74 1.52
CA ALA A 48 20.37 4.29 0.68
C ALA A 48 20.83 5.41 -0.26
N ILE A 49 22.14 5.51 -0.47
CA ILE A 49 22.76 6.51 -1.36
C ILE A 49 23.57 5.89 -2.49
N LYS A 50 23.92 4.60 -2.35
CA LYS A 50 24.59 3.81 -3.38
C LYS A 50 24.25 2.33 -3.22
N PRO A 51 24.29 1.54 -4.30
CA PRO A 51 24.05 0.10 -4.24
C PRO A 51 24.95 -0.63 -3.23
N GLY A 52 24.36 -1.52 -2.44
CA GLY A 52 25.04 -2.34 -1.46
C GLY A 52 25.38 -1.63 -0.15
N GLU A 53 24.95 -0.38 0.06
CA GLU A 53 25.12 0.34 1.32
C GLU A 53 23.87 1.13 1.72
N ALA A 54 23.37 0.85 2.92
CA ALA A 54 22.16 1.47 3.46
C ALA A 54 22.24 1.64 4.98
N TRP A 55 21.36 2.50 5.51
CA TRP A 55 21.26 2.82 6.93
C TRP A 55 19.85 2.59 7.41
N TYR A 56 19.72 2.07 8.62
CA TYR A 56 18.47 2.00 9.35
C TYR A 56 18.54 2.86 10.61
N VAL A 57 17.48 3.64 10.83
CA VAL A 57 17.31 4.58 11.94
C VAL A 57 16.09 4.10 12.75
N PRO A 58 16.28 3.37 13.86
CA PRO A 58 15.15 2.98 14.70
C PRO A 58 14.59 4.19 15.44
N VAL A 59 13.27 4.22 15.61
CA VAL A 59 12.59 5.20 16.47
C VAL A 59 11.79 4.50 17.59
N PRO A 60 11.75 5.08 18.80
CA PRO A 60 11.03 4.50 19.92
C PRO A 60 9.50 4.61 19.73
N GLU A 61 8.74 3.79 20.46
CA GLU A 61 7.27 3.88 20.52
C GLU A 61 6.78 5.17 21.20
N ASP A 62 7.60 5.76 22.09
CA ASP A 62 7.31 7.05 22.71
C ASP A 62 7.21 8.14 21.63
N GLN A 63 5.98 8.60 21.37
CA GLN A 63 5.68 9.52 20.27
C GLN A 63 6.47 10.82 20.34
N ALA A 64 6.75 11.35 21.54
CA ALA A 64 7.50 12.58 21.68
C ALA A 64 8.97 12.38 21.26
N LYS A 65 9.61 11.31 21.76
CA LYS A 65 10.99 10.96 21.39
C LYS A 65 11.10 10.52 19.93
N CYS A 66 10.11 9.80 19.42
CA CYS A 66 10.01 9.45 18.00
C CYS A 66 10.02 10.73 17.16
N ASN A 67 9.14 11.67 17.46
CA ASN A 67 9.08 12.94 16.76
C ASN A 67 10.40 13.73 16.88
N GLU A 68 11.04 13.78 18.05
CA GLU A 68 12.36 14.41 18.20
C GLU A 68 13.39 13.84 17.20
N ILE A 69 13.47 12.51 17.09
CA ILE A 69 14.41 11.84 16.18
C ILE A 69 14.04 12.09 14.71
N VAL A 70 12.77 11.93 14.34
CA VAL A 70 12.30 12.13 12.95
C VAL A 70 12.55 13.56 12.49
N GLN A 71 12.36 14.54 13.37
CA GLN A 71 12.61 15.95 13.09
C GLN A 71 14.08 16.26 12.80
N GLU A 72 15.04 15.45 13.24
CA GLU A 72 16.45 15.59 12.86
C GLU A 72 16.64 15.45 11.32
N PHE A 73 15.81 14.63 10.67
CA PHE A 73 15.87 14.36 9.22
C PHE A 73 15.07 15.36 8.37
N LYS A 74 14.34 16.29 9.00
CA LYS A 74 13.54 17.31 8.31
C LYS A 74 14.33 18.07 7.25
N SER A 75 15.57 18.46 7.58
CA SER A 75 16.41 19.22 6.64
C SER A 75 16.87 18.46 5.40
N VAL A 76 16.66 17.14 5.35
CA VAL A 76 16.95 16.29 4.19
C VAL A 76 15.65 15.99 3.43
N LEU A 77 14.61 15.57 4.17
CA LEU A 77 13.33 15.15 3.60
C LEU A 77 12.55 16.32 2.99
N GLU A 78 12.65 17.52 3.57
CA GLU A 78 11.99 18.73 3.04
C GLU A 78 12.86 19.53 2.05
N ASP A 79 14.08 19.08 1.73
CA ASP A 79 14.96 19.80 0.80
C ASP A 79 14.57 19.49 -0.66
N GLU A 80 13.99 20.48 -1.36
CA GLU A 80 13.58 20.36 -2.76
C GLU A 80 14.73 20.02 -3.74
N LYS A 81 15.98 20.28 -3.35
CA LYS A 81 17.16 20.01 -4.20
C LYS A 81 17.62 18.56 -4.13
N ILE A 82 17.16 17.81 -3.13
CA ILE A 82 17.47 16.40 -2.97
C ILE A 82 16.30 15.61 -3.56
N ARG A 83 16.57 14.85 -4.62
CA ARG A 83 15.60 13.91 -5.20
C ARG A 83 15.34 12.74 -4.24
N LYS A 84 14.09 12.30 -4.14
CA LYS A 84 13.65 11.20 -3.29
C LYS A 84 13.29 10.00 -4.13
N ILE A 85 13.90 8.86 -3.83
CA ILE A 85 13.63 7.57 -4.45
C ILE A 85 12.93 6.71 -3.40
N GLY A 86 11.94 5.93 -3.83
CA GLY A 86 11.27 4.97 -2.97
C GLY A 86 10.38 4.04 -3.78
N GLN A 87 9.73 3.11 -3.10
CA GLN A 87 8.77 2.19 -3.67
C GLN A 87 7.42 2.49 -3.02
N ASN A 88 6.41 2.90 -3.80
CA ASN A 88 5.12 3.33 -3.25
C ASN A 88 5.25 4.50 -2.23
N LEU A 89 6.00 5.54 -2.62
CA LEU A 89 6.34 6.73 -1.82
C LEU A 89 5.14 7.44 -1.20
N LYS A 90 3.95 7.27 -1.77
CA LYS A 90 2.70 7.81 -1.19
C LYS A 90 2.54 7.38 0.27
N TYR A 91 2.85 6.12 0.58
CA TYR A 91 2.74 5.59 1.94
C TYR A 91 3.69 6.31 2.90
N ASP A 92 4.97 6.38 2.55
CA ASP A 92 6.01 7.01 3.37
C ASP A 92 5.75 8.50 3.60
N ILE A 93 5.32 9.20 2.55
CA ILE A 93 4.96 10.61 2.62
C ILE A 93 3.77 10.82 3.57
N LEU A 94 2.76 9.95 3.50
CA LEU A 94 1.58 10.01 4.38
C LEU A 94 1.95 9.71 5.84
N ILE A 95 2.80 8.72 6.09
CA ILE A 95 3.33 8.44 7.43
C ILE A 95 4.07 9.65 7.99
N LEU A 96 5.03 10.19 7.24
CA LEU A 96 5.86 11.31 7.65
C LEU A 96 5.06 12.60 7.91
N LYS A 97 3.92 12.77 7.23
CA LYS A 97 2.99 13.88 7.46
C LYS A 97 2.47 13.91 8.91
N TRP A 98 2.18 12.75 9.50
CA TRP A 98 1.75 12.63 10.90
C TRP A 98 2.84 12.95 11.92
N TYR A 99 4.10 13.00 11.46
CA TYR A 99 5.27 13.43 12.23
C TYR A 99 5.73 14.83 11.83
N CYS A 100 4.87 15.64 11.22
CA CYS A 100 5.14 17.04 10.84
C CYS A 100 6.36 17.21 9.91
N ILE A 101 6.57 16.24 9.02
CA ILE A 101 7.56 16.29 7.93
C ILE A 101 6.82 16.41 6.59
N GLU A 102 7.13 17.47 5.86
CA GLU A 102 6.64 17.70 4.49
C GLU A 102 7.69 17.26 3.48
N VAL A 103 7.65 16.00 3.06
CA VAL A 103 8.57 15.50 2.03
C VAL A 103 8.45 16.35 0.76
N LYS A 104 9.57 16.83 0.23
CA LYS A 104 9.64 17.74 -0.92
C LYS A 104 10.68 17.29 -1.93
N GLY A 105 10.71 17.93 -3.09
CA GLY A 105 11.68 17.68 -4.16
C GLY A 105 11.15 16.75 -5.25
N GLU A 106 12.00 16.43 -6.21
CA GLU A 106 11.62 15.50 -7.26
C GLU A 106 11.50 14.08 -6.68
N LEU A 107 10.43 13.37 -7.02
CA LEU A 107 10.23 11.98 -6.65
C LEU A 107 10.62 11.03 -7.79
N PHE A 108 11.06 9.84 -7.43
CA PHE A 108 11.13 8.67 -8.30
C PHE A 108 10.56 7.47 -7.56
N ASP A 109 9.36 7.05 -7.96
CA ASP A 109 8.71 5.87 -7.41
C ASP A 109 8.97 4.65 -8.31
N THR A 110 9.65 3.63 -7.80
CA THR A 110 9.98 2.42 -8.58
C THR A 110 8.75 1.61 -8.97
N MET A 111 7.67 1.66 -8.18
CA MET A 111 6.40 1.01 -8.50
C MET A 111 5.77 1.67 -9.73
N LEU A 112 5.67 3.00 -9.73
CA LEU A 112 5.09 3.75 -10.85
C LEU A 112 5.98 3.72 -12.08
N ALA A 113 7.31 3.79 -11.89
CA ALA A 113 8.27 3.62 -12.96
C ALA A 113 8.05 2.28 -13.69
N HIS A 114 7.90 1.19 -12.94
CA HIS A 114 7.62 -0.12 -13.53
C HIS A 114 6.22 -0.18 -14.16
N TYR A 115 5.19 0.37 -13.52
CA TYR A 115 3.83 0.42 -14.09
C TYR A 115 3.81 1.06 -15.48
N LEU A 116 4.57 2.13 -15.69
CA LEU A 116 4.69 2.79 -16.99
C LEU A 116 5.50 2.00 -18.02
N ILE A 117 6.41 1.13 -17.57
CA ILE A 117 7.21 0.25 -18.44
C ILE A 117 6.40 -0.97 -18.88
N ASP A 118 5.69 -1.59 -17.94
CA ASP A 118 4.93 -2.81 -18.15
C ASP A 118 3.71 -2.84 -17.21
N PRO A 119 2.55 -2.35 -17.67
CA PRO A 119 1.37 -2.15 -16.82
C PRO A 119 0.58 -3.43 -16.50
N ASP A 120 0.82 -4.53 -17.21
CA ASP A 120 0.01 -5.75 -17.09
C ASP A 120 0.53 -6.72 -16.01
N THR A 121 1.73 -6.46 -15.46
CA THR A 121 2.38 -7.33 -14.47
C THR A 121 2.26 -6.79 -13.05
N ARG A 122 2.83 -7.49 -12.07
CA ARG A 122 2.81 -7.06 -10.66
C ARG A 122 3.99 -6.12 -10.39
N HIS A 123 3.75 -5.09 -9.59
CA HIS A 123 4.74 -4.03 -9.33
C HIS A 123 5.26 -4.01 -7.89
N ASN A 124 5.07 -5.10 -7.12
CA ASN A 124 5.61 -5.18 -5.76
C ASN A 124 7.12 -5.44 -5.78
N MET A 125 7.84 -4.81 -4.84
CA MET A 125 9.31 -4.81 -4.81
C MET A 125 9.92 -6.21 -4.90
N ASP A 126 9.41 -7.20 -4.15
CA ASP A 126 9.95 -8.57 -4.17
C ASP A 126 9.96 -9.17 -5.58
N ILE A 127 8.85 -9.05 -6.31
CA ILE A 127 8.74 -9.58 -7.68
C ILE A 127 9.66 -8.80 -8.63
N LEU A 128 9.75 -7.48 -8.44
CA LEU A 128 10.64 -6.64 -9.25
C LEU A 128 12.11 -7.00 -9.00
N SER A 129 12.52 -7.18 -7.76
CA SER A 129 13.87 -7.58 -7.37
C SER A 129 14.25 -8.94 -7.97
N GLU A 130 13.36 -9.93 -7.90
CA GLU A 130 13.61 -11.25 -8.47
C GLU A 130 13.76 -11.22 -9.99
N ASN A 131 12.91 -10.44 -10.66
CA ASN A 131 12.88 -10.38 -12.12
C ASN A 131 14.06 -9.58 -12.70
N TYR A 132 14.39 -8.45 -12.08
CA TYR A 132 15.33 -7.48 -12.63
C TYR A 132 16.73 -7.54 -12.00
N LEU A 133 16.82 -7.88 -10.71
CA LEU A 133 18.09 -7.96 -9.98
C LEU A 133 18.55 -9.40 -9.74
N ARG A 134 17.69 -10.40 -10.01
CA ARG A 134 17.95 -11.82 -9.70
C ARG A 134 18.22 -12.04 -8.21
N TYR A 135 17.53 -11.27 -7.38
CA TYR A 135 17.65 -11.27 -5.94
C TYR A 135 16.27 -11.47 -5.30
N SER A 136 16.17 -12.34 -4.31
CA SER A 136 14.94 -12.53 -3.52
C SER A 136 15.12 -11.81 -2.18
N PRO A 137 14.40 -10.72 -1.92
CA PRO A 137 14.44 -10.03 -0.63
C PRO A 137 13.94 -10.89 0.52
N VAL A 138 14.29 -10.49 1.74
CA VAL A 138 13.79 -11.06 2.97
C VAL A 138 12.29 -10.81 3.05
N SER A 139 11.49 -11.88 3.13
CA SER A 139 10.03 -11.70 3.24
C SER A 139 9.64 -11.18 4.63
N ILE A 140 8.82 -10.14 4.67
CA ILE A 140 8.21 -9.60 5.91
C ILE A 140 7.56 -10.68 6.78
N THR A 141 6.98 -11.72 6.17
CA THR A 141 6.32 -12.81 6.92
C THR A 141 7.27 -13.67 7.73
N THR A 142 8.57 -13.65 7.40
CA THR A 142 9.62 -14.31 8.19
C THR A 142 9.94 -13.55 9.48
N LEU A 143 9.62 -12.25 9.53
CA LEU A 143 9.86 -11.37 10.67
C LEU A 143 8.63 -11.29 11.58
N ILE A 144 7.46 -11.00 11.00
CA ILE A 144 6.23 -10.72 11.77
C ILE A 144 5.21 -11.88 11.75
N GLY A 145 5.55 -13.00 11.10
CA GLY A 145 4.68 -14.16 10.96
C GLY A 145 3.73 -14.09 9.77
N ALA A 146 2.89 -15.12 9.63
CA ALA A 146 1.95 -15.26 8.51
C ALA A 146 0.81 -14.24 8.56
N LYS A 147 0.32 -13.83 7.38
CA LYS A 147 -0.81 -12.89 7.26
C LYS A 147 -2.05 -13.41 7.99
N GLY A 148 -2.59 -12.59 8.89
CA GLY A 148 -3.81 -12.91 9.65
C GLY A 148 -3.89 -12.15 10.96
N LYS A 149 -4.92 -12.45 11.76
CA LYS A 149 -5.20 -11.76 13.04
C LYS A 149 -4.11 -11.90 14.10
N ALA A 150 -3.21 -12.86 13.94
CA ALA A 150 -2.11 -13.14 14.88
C ALA A 150 -0.75 -12.68 14.35
N GLN A 151 -0.71 -11.97 13.21
CA GLN A 151 0.53 -11.40 12.69
C GLN A 151 1.00 -10.28 13.63
N GLY A 152 2.29 -10.26 13.94
CA GLY A 152 2.91 -9.17 14.68
C GLY A 152 3.11 -7.93 13.81
N THR A 153 3.84 -6.96 14.34
CA THR A 153 4.19 -5.71 13.67
C THR A 153 5.70 -5.54 13.58
N MET A 154 6.18 -4.58 12.77
CA MET A 154 7.63 -4.31 12.71
C MET A 154 8.21 -3.85 14.06
N ARG A 155 7.38 -3.36 14.98
CA ARG A 155 7.78 -3.02 16.35
C ARG A 155 8.24 -4.25 17.16
N ASP A 156 7.70 -5.43 16.83
CA ASP A 156 7.96 -6.68 17.56
C ASP A 156 9.25 -7.37 17.08
N VAL A 157 9.90 -6.84 16.05
CA VAL A 157 11.07 -7.44 15.39
C VAL A 157 12.35 -7.01 16.09
N GLU A 158 13.27 -7.96 16.28
CA GLU A 158 14.58 -7.70 16.87
C GLU A 158 15.39 -6.70 16.04
N ILE A 159 16.11 -5.79 16.73
CA ILE A 159 16.72 -4.61 16.10
C ILE A 159 17.66 -4.94 14.93
N GLU A 160 18.43 -6.02 15.04
CA GLU A 160 19.36 -6.43 13.97
C GLU A 160 18.62 -6.96 12.75
N GLN A 161 17.49 -7.65 12.94
CA GLN A 161 16.70 -8.21 11.85
C GLN A 161 15.93 -7.13 11.10
N ILE A 162 15.28 -6.21 11.82
CA ILE A 162 14.61 -5.07 11.18
C ILE A 162 15.60 -4.13 10.51
N LYS A 163 16.80 -3.95 11.08
CA LYS A 163 17.88 -3.19 10.45
C LYS A 163 18.27 -3.80 9.11
N ASP A 164 18.46 -5.12 9.04
CA ASP A 164 18.82 -5.78 7.77
C ASP A 164 17.68 -5.72 6.76
N TYR A 165 16.43 -5.91 7.18
CA TYR A 165 15.24 -5.82 6.33
C TYR A 165 15.03 -4.42 5.76
N ALA A 166 14.93 -3.41 6.63
CA ALA A 166 14.62 -2.04 6.21
C ALA A 166 15.74 -1.43 5.36
N ALA A 167 17.00 -1.74 5.68
CA ALA A 167 18.14 -1.30 4.89
C ALA A 167 18.18 -2.01 3.52
N GLU A 168 17.77 -3.28 3.45
CA GLU A 168 17.61 -4.00 2.19
C GLU A 168 16.53 -3.39 1.31
N ASP A 169 15.36 -3.04 1.86
CA ASP A 169 14.27 -2.43 1.09
C ASP A 169 14.72 -1.12 0.43
N ALA A 170 15.45 -0.26 1.15
CA ALA A 170 16.03 0.97 0.59
C ALA A 170 17.13 0.71 -0.45
N ASP A 171 18.03 -0.26 -0.22
CA ASP A 171 19.10 -0.60 -1.16
C ASP A 171 18.56 -1.20 -2.45
N ILE A 172 17.67 -2.19 -2.35
CA ILE A 172 17.03 -2.86 -3.48
C ILE A 172 16.19 -1.87 -4.28
N THR A 173 15.46 -0.98 -3.63
CA THR A 173 14.70 0.08 -4.30
C THR A 173 15.62 1.03 -5.08
N LEU A 174 16.77 1.42 -4.51
CA LEU A 174 17.75 2.23 -5.23
C LEU A 174 18.31 1.49 -6.46
N GLN A 175 18.63 0.20 -6.34
CA GLN A 175 19.11 -0.62 -7.45
C GLN A 175 18.04 -0.78 -8.55
N LEU A 176 16.77 -0.97 -8.16
CA LEU A 176 15.64 -1.01 -9.11
C LEU A 176 15.50 0.31 -9.87
N LYS A 177 15.68 1.45 -9.20
CA LYS A 177 15.71 2.76 -9.86
C LYS A 177 16.80 2.84 -10.94
N GLU A 178 18.00 2.34 -10.67
CA GLU A 178 19.10 2.33 -11.65
C GLU A 178 18.77 1.51 -12.90
N VAL A 179 17.93 0.47 -12.76
CA VAL A 179 17.43 -0.34 -13.87
C VAL A 179 16.27 0.35 -14.60
N PHE A 180 15.29 0.88 -13.87
CA PHE A 180 14.05 1.40 -14.45
C PHE A 180 14.19 2.78 -15.09
N GLU A 181 15.06 3.64 -14.56
CA GLU A 181 15.25 4.97 -15.14
C GLU A 181 15.66 4.95 -16.63
N PRO A 182 16.68 4.17 -17.07
CA PRO A 182 16.98 4.06 -18.50
C PRO A 182 15.89 3.31 -19.29
N MET A 183 15.12 2.43 -18.66
CA MET A 183 14.00 1.74 -19.32
C MET A 183 12.83 2.70 -19.60
N LEU A 184 12.49 3.58 -18.65
CA LEU A 184 11.49 4.63 -18.82
C LEU A 184 11.84 5.56 -19.98
N GLN A 185 13.12 5.91 -20.12
CA GLN A 185 13.59 6.71 -21.24
C GLN A 185 13.37 5.98 -22.58
N LYS A 186 13.72 4.68 -22.65
CA LYS A 186 13.52 3.85 -23.84
C LYS A 186 12.04 3.66 -24.19
N ALA A 187 11.17 3.58 -23.19
CA ALA A 187 9.72 3.48 -23.37
C ALA A 187 9.07 4.83 -23.77
N GLY A 188 9.81 5.94 -23.73
CA GLY A 188 9.26 7.28 -23.98
C GLY A 188 8.34 7.78 -22.86
N ALA A 189 8.32 7.09 -21.71
CA ALA A 189 7.43 7.37 -20.58
C ALA A 189 8.09 8.25 -19.49
N ALA A 190 9.38 8.59 -19.63
CA ALA A 190 10.10 9.37 -18.62
C ALA A 190 9.46 10.73 -18.32
N LYS A 191 8.96 11.43 -19.35
CA LYS A 191 8.29 12.73 -19.16
C LYS A 191 6.93 12.57 -18.47
N LEU A 192 6.19 11.50 -18.80
CA LEU A 192 4.92 11.18 -18.14
C LEU A 192 5.15 10.86 -16.65
N ALA A 193 6.19 10.09 -16.34
CA ALA A 193 6.59 9.80 -14.97
C ALA A 193 6.93 11.08 -14.19
N MET A 194 7.81 11.92 -14.76
CA MET A 194 8.34 13.11 -14.09
C MET A 194 7.30 14.24 -13.95
N ASP A 195 6.51 14.51 -14.98
CA ASP A 195 5.63 15.68 -15.02
C ASP A 195 4.22 15.40 -14.47
N ILE A 196 3.80 14.13 -14.41
CA ILE A 196 2.43 13.75 -14.05
C ILE A 196 2.40 12.73 -12.92
N GLU A 197 2.93 11.51 -13.12
CA GLU A 197 2.73 10.41 -12.16
C GLU A 197 3.43 10.69 -10.81
N ASN A 198 4.70 11.10 -10.83
CA ASN A 198 5.46 11.34 -9.61
C ASN A 198 4.92 12.56 -8.81
N PRO A 199 4.59 13.72 -9.42
CA PRO A 199 3.94 14.83 -8.71
C PRO A 199 2.57 14.48 -8.14
N LEU A 200 1.80 13.59 -8.81
CA LEU A 200 0.48 13.16 -8.34
C LEU A 200 0.54 12.43 -6.99
N ILE A 201 1.68 11.82 -6.65
CA ILE A 201 1.90 11.18 -5.34
C ILE A 201 1.63 12.16 -4.19
N TYR A 202 2.13 13.40 -4.29
CA TYR A 202 1.91 14.42 -3.27
C TYR A 202 0.43 14.74 -3.09
N VAL A 203 -0.29 14.91 -4.21
CA VAL A 203 -1.72 15.20 -4.21
C VAL A 203 -2.52 14.05 -3.60
N LEU A 204 -2.19 12.80 -3.96
CA LEU A 204 -2.86 11.62 -3.40
C LEU A 204 -2.63 11.49 -1.89
N ALA A 205 -1.40 11.73 -1.42
CA ALA A 205 -1.10 11.73 0.01
C ALA A 205 -1.87 12.85 0.75
N GLU A 206 -2.01 14.04 0.16
CA GLU A 206 -2.84 15.11 0.72
C GLU A 206 -4.33 14.76 0.76
N MET A 207 -4.87 14.21 -0.31
CA MET A 207 -6.27 13.79 -0.38
C MET A 207 -6.58 12.68 0.64
N GLU A 208 -5.69 11.69 0.77
CA GLU A 208 -5.87 10.58 1.71
C GLU A 208 -5.76 11.02 3.17
N SER A 209 -4.87 11.96 3.50
CA SER A 209 -4.77 12.51 4.87
C SER A 209 -5.94 13.41 5.26
N GLU A 210 -6.53 14.14 4.31
CA GLU A 210 -7.72 14.96 4.56
C GLU A 210 -8.97 14.09 4.78
N GLY A 211 -9.10 13.03 3.98
CA GLY A 211 -10.23 12.12 4.03
C GLY A 211 -11.55 12.74 3.56
N VAL A 212 -12.66 12.09 3.90
CA VAL A 212 -14.02 12.55 3.57
C VAL A 212 -14.91 12.45 4.79
N ARG A 213 -15.59 13.56 5.12
CA ARG A 213 -16.54 13.59 6.24
C ARG A 213 -17.82 12.85 5.88
N ILE A 214 -18.21 11.90 6.73
CA ILE A 214 -19.41 11.08 6.55
C ILE A 214 -20.44 11.39 7.64
N ASP A 215 -21.70 11.57 7.25
CA ASP A 215 -22.83 11.64 8.18
C ASP A 215 -23.26 10.24 8.61
N GLN A 216 -22.83 9.83 9.80
CA GLN A 216 -23.10 8.50 10.34
C GLN A 216 -24.58 8.29 10.68
N ASN A 217 -25.31 9.35 11.04
CA ASN A 217 -26.73 9.24 11.37
C ASN A 217 -27.56 9.01 10.12
N ALA A 218 -27.29 9.78 9.05
CA ALA A 218 -27.96 9.59 7.77
C ALA A 218 -27.73 8.17 7.20
N LEU A 219 -26.50 7.65 7.31
CA LEU A 219 -26.20 6.26 6.91
C LEU A 219 -26.95 5.22 7.75
N LYS A 220 -27.10 5.47 9.06
CA LYS A 220 -27.85 4.58 9.95
C LYS A 220 -29.34 4.58 9.62
N ASP A 221 -29.92 5.75 9.37
CA ASP A 221 -31.32 5.90 8.99
C ASP A 221 -31.59 5.22 7.64
N PHE A 222 -30.69 5.40 6.67
CA PHE A 222 -30.78 4.73 5.38
C PHE A 222 -30.64 3.21 5.51
N SER A 223 -29.77 2.70 6.39
CA SER A 223 -29.66 1.28 6.70
C SER A 223 -30.98 0.70 7.25
N ILE A 224 -31.66 1.43 8.14
CA ILE A 224 -32.99 1.03 8.65
C ILE A 224 -34.02 1.01 7.52
N GLN A 225 -34.01 2.01 6.63
CA GLN A 225 -34.90 2.06 5.48
C GLN A 225 -34.70 0.84 4.57
N LEU A 226 -33.45 0.55 4.18
CA LEU A 226 -33.12 -0.62 3.36
C LEU A 226 -33.56 -1.92 4.04
N GLN A 227 -33.39 -2.04 5.35
CA GLN A 227 -33.85 -3.22 6.10
C GLN A 227 -35.36 -3.40 6.01
N ASN A 228 -36.13 -2.31 6.13
CA ASN A 228 -37.59 -2.35 5.99
C ASN A 228 -38.01 -2.71 4.55
N ASP A 229 -37.32 -2.16 3.55
CA ASP A 229 -37.58 -2.45 2.14
C ASP A 229 -37.29 -3.93 1.82
N ILE A 230 -36.18 -4.48 2.33
CA ILE A 230 -35.84 -5.90 2.19
C ILE A 230 -36.95 -6.80 2.76
N ILE A 231 -37.44 -6.50 3.97
CA ILE A 231 -38.52 -7.27 4.60
C ILE A 231 -39.81 -7.18 3.77
N GLY A 232 -40.15 -5.99 3.26
CA GLY A 232 -41.33 -5.78 2.43
C GLY A 232 -41.26 -6.52 1.09
N LEU A 233 -40.11 -6.47 0.43
CA LEU A 233 -39.84 -7.16 -0.83
C LEU A 233 -39.84 -8.68 -0.64
N GLU A 234 -39.20 -9.17 0.42
CA GLU A 234 -39.19 -10.60 0.76
C GLU A 234 -40.62 -11.14 0.91
N LYS A 235 -41.48 -10.41 1.65
CA LYS A 235 -42.89 -10.78 1.80
C LYS A 235 -43.60 -10.82 0.44
N THR A 236 -43.37 -9.81 -0.40
CA THR A 236 -43.97 -9.72 -1.75
C THR A 236 -43.51 -10.89 -2.64
N ILE A 237 -42.23 -11.27 -2.55
CA ILE A 237 -41.66 -12.41 -3.28
C ILE A 237 -42.35 -13.70 -2.85
N TYR A 238 -42.48 -13.95 -1.54
CA TYR A 238 -43.15 -15.15 -1.04
C TYR A 238 -44.62 -15.22 -1.43
N GLU A 239 -45.33 -14.08 -1.42
CA GLU A 239 -46.72 -14.00 -1.89
C GLU A 239 -46.84 -14.35 -3.38
N LYS A 240 -45.97 -13.80 -4.23
CA LYS A 240 -45.98 -14.06 -5.68
C LYS A 240 -45.53 -15.48 -6.03
N ALA A 241 -44.52 -16.01 -5.33
CA ALA A 241 -44.02 -17.37 -5.55
C ALA A 241 -44.94 -18.44 -4.94
N GLY A 242 -45.79 -18.08 -3.98
CA GLY A 242 -46.64 -18.99 -3.22
C GLY A 242 -45.87 -20.03 -2.40
N VAL A 243 -44.58 -19.81 -2.14
CA VAL A 243 -43.71 -20.62 -1.26
C VAL A 243 -42.68 -19.72 -0.60
N ARG A 244 -42.23 -20.14 0.58
CA ARG A 244 -41.03 -19.59 1.21
C ARG A 244 -39.81 -20.40 0.80
N PHE A 245 -38.71 -19.70 0.52
CA PHE A 245 -37.43 -20.27 0.16
C PHE A 245 -36.35 -19.25 0.50
N ASN A 246 -35.10 -19.66 0.57
CA ASN A 246 -33.99 -18.74 0.78
C ASN A 246 -33.72 -17.95 -0.51
N ILE A 247 -34.15 -16.68 -0.54
CA ILE A 247 -33.98 -15.78 -1.70
C ILE A 247 -32.50 -15.57 -2.03
N ALA A 248 -31.62 -15.60 -1.03
CA ALA A 248 -30.17 -15.47 -1.21
C ALA A 248 -29.49 -16.75 -1.74
N SER A 249 -30.25 -17.84 -1.98
CA SER A 249 -29.74 -19.08 -2.58
C SER A 249 -30.08 -19.12 -4.07
N PRO A 250 -29.09 -18.89 -4.97
CA PRO A 250 -29.32 -18.94 -6.42
C PRO A 250 -29.97 -20.25 -6.89
N LYS A 251 -29.62 -21.36 -6.23
CA LYS A 251 -30.23 -22.66 -6.51
C LYS A 251 -31.73 -22.67 -6.23
N GLN A 252 -32.15 -22.27 -5.03
CA GLN A 252 -33.57 -22.27 -4.66
C GLN A 252 -34.35 -21.23 -5.45
N LEU A 253 -33.76 -20.06 -5.70
CA LEU A 253 -34.34 -19.04 -6.54
C LEU A 253 -34.59 -19.55 -7.96
N GLY A 254 -33.61 -20.21 -8.58
CA GLY A 254 -33.73 -20.79 -9.91
C GLY A 254 -34.81 -21.87 -10.00
N GLU A 255 -34.88 -22.78 -9.02
CA GLU A 255 -35.95 -23.78 -8.93
C GLU A 255 -37.35 -23.13 -8.85
N VAL A 256 -37.49 -22.06 -8.06
CA VAL A 256 -38.76 -21.33 -7.94
C VAL A 256 -39.12 -20.60 -9.24
N LEU A 257 -38.19 -19.87 -9.86
CA LEU A 257 -38.45 -19.08 -11.06
C LEU A 257 -38.77 -19.96 -12.29
N PHE A 258 -38.01 -21.04 -12.49
CA PHE A 258 -38.03 -21.78 -13.75
C PHE A 258 -38.75 -23.12 -13.66
N ASP A 259 -38.68 -23.84 -12.54
CA ASP A 259 -39.41 -25.10 -12.41
C ASP A 259 -40.84 -24.87 -11.91
N LYS A 260 -41.01 -24.01 -10.89
CA LYS A 260 -42.33 -23.75 -10.29
C LYS A 260 -43.14 -22.69 -11.02
N LEU A 261 -42.57 -21.51 -11.24
CA LEU A 261 -43.27 -20.40 -11.91
C LEU A 261 -43.19 -20.47 -13.44
N GLN A 262 -42.26 -21.29 -13.98
CA GLN A 262 -42.10 -21.54 -15.41
C GLN A 262 -41.95 -20.27 -16.26
N LEU A 263 -41.24 -19.26 -15.74
CA LEU A 263 -41.16 -17.94 -16.33
C LEU A 263 -40.33 -17.89 -17.63
N ASP A 264 -39.29 -18.72 -17.73
CA ASP A 264 -38.53 -18.91 -18.98
C ASP A 264 -38.29 -20.41 -19.24
N PRO A 265 -38.91 -20.99 -20.28
CA PRO A 265 -38.70 -22.39 -20.65
C PRO A 265 -37.29 -22.66 -21.23
N LYS A 266 -36.51 -21.63 -21.55
CA LYS A 266 -35.13 -21.73 -22.06
C LYS A 266 -34.07 -21.31 -21.04
N ALA A 267 -34.44 -21.26 -19.77
CA ALA A 267 -33.56 -20.87 -18.68
C ALA A 267 -32.21 -21.61 -18.74
N LYS A 268 -31.13 -20.86 -18.85
CA LYS A 268 -29.78 -21.40 -18.99
C LYS A 268 -29.29 -21.96 -17.66
N LYS A 269 -28.47 -23.01 -17.75
CA LYS A 269 -27.83 -23.65 -16.59
C LYS A 269 -26.32 -23.43 -16.63
N THR A 270 -25.73 -23.28 -15.46
CA THR A 270 -24.28 -23.27 -15.24
C THR A 270 -23.67 -24.65 -15.52
N LYS A 271 -22.34 -24.72 -15.59
CA LYS A 271 -21.60 -25.99 -15.77
C LYS A 271 -21.88 -27.03 -14.68
N THR A 272 -22.28 -26.59 -13.48
CA THR A 272 -22.65 -27.45 -12.35
C THR A 272 -24.13 -27.84 -12.34
N GLY A 273 -24.91 -27.41 -13.35
CA GLY A 273 -26.31 -27.79 -13.54
C GLY A 273 -27.34 -26.92 -12.81
N GLN A 274 -26.91 -25.87 -12.10
CA GLN A 274 -27.82 -24.90 -11.47
C GLN A 274 -28.30 -23.87 -12.49
N TYR A 275 -29.55 -23.40 -12.37
CA TYR A 275 -30.06 -22.30 -13.19
C TYR A 275 -29.25 -21.02 -12.96
N GLN A 276 -29.05 -20.25 -14.02
CA GLN A 276 -28.48 -18.91 -13.93
C GLN A 276 -29.55 -17.94 -13.43
N THR A 277 -29.25 -17.19 -12.39
CA THR A 277 -30.14 -16.19 -11.78
C THR A 277 -29.41 -14.85 -11.64
N GLY A 278 -28.59 -14.49 -12.63
CA GLY A 278 -27.99 -13.17 -12.72
C GLY A 278 -29.07 -12.11 -12.99
N GLU A 279 -28.77 -10.85 -12.70
CA GLU A 279 -29.70 -9.73 -12.96
C GLU A 279 -30.07 -9.61 -14.45
N ASP A 280 -29.21 -10.09 -15.34
CA ASP A 280 -29.34 -10.07 -16.79
C ASP A 280 -30.22 -11.19 -17.38
N VAL A 281 -30.73 -12.11 -16.56
CA VAL A 281 -31.57 -13.26 -16.93
C VAL A 281 -33.05 -12.98 -16.63
#